data_AF-A0A4Z0PGQ5-F1
#
_entry.id   AF-A0A4Z0PGQ5-F1
#
_cell.length_a   1.000
_cell.length_b   1.000
_cell.length_c   1.000
_cell.angle_alpha   90.00
_cell.angle_beta   90.00
_cell.angle_gamma   90.00
#
_symmetry.space_group_name_H-M   'P 1'
#
loop_
_entity.id
_entity.type
_entity.pdbx_description
1 polymer ?
#
loop_
_entity_poly.entity_id
_entity_poly.type
_entity_poly.pdbx_seq_one_letter_code
_entity_poly.pdbx_strand_id
1 'polypeptide(L)' 'MENQAEKRARMLVEQWLVAHPERVGNRRRKPEDFLNWKLAAIRSVREGNPYDVGDILRRLATQAEGSAMED' A
#
# COMPACT_ATOMS: atom_id res chain seq x y z
N MET A 1 1.06 -19.54 -12.67
CA MET A 1 1.15 -18.36 -13.55
C MET A 1 0.96 -17.13 -12.69
N GLU A 2 1.97 -16.27 -12.59
CA GLU A 2 1.83 -15.00 -11.88
C GLU A 2 0.78 -14.15 -12.60
N ASN A 3 -0.34 -13.87 -11.92
CA ASN A 3 -1.52 -13.27 -12.52
C ASN A 3 -1.18 -11.85 -13.01
N GLN A 4 -1.47 -11.53 -14.27
CA GLN A 4 -1.10 -10.25 -14.90
C GLN A 4 -1.67 -9.04 -14.11
N ALA A 5 -2.81 -9.24 -13.45
CA ALA A 5 -3.41 -8.27 -12.53
C ALA A 5 -2.55 -8.02 -11.28
N GLU A 6 -1.90 -9.06 -10.74
CA GLU A 6 -1.02 -8.93 -9.58
C GLU A 6 0.27 -8.18 -9.94
N LYS A 7 0.85 -8.45 -11.12
CA LYS A 7 2.01 -7.68 -11.62
C LYS A 7 1.69 -6.20 -11.75
N ARG A 8 0.52 -5.86 -12.32
CA ARG A 8 0.05 -4.47 -12.43
C ARG A 8 -0.16 -3.83 -11.05
N ALA A 9 -0.83 -4.54 -10.13
CA ALA A 9 -1.07 -4.04 -8.79
C ALA A 9 0.24 -3.76 -8.03
N ARG A 10 1.23 -4.67 -8.12
CA ARG A 10 2.57 -4.45 -7.56
C ARG A 10 3.21 -3.19 -8.10
N MET A 11 3.23 -3.03 -9.43
CA MET A 11 3.82 -1.86 -10.07
C MET A 11 3.18 -0.55 -9.62
N LEU A 12 1.85 -0.51 -9.53
CA LEU A 12 1.10 0.67 -9.09
C LEU A 12 1.40 1.03 -7.62
N VAL A 13 1.48 0.02 -6.75
CA VAL A 13 1.85 0.22 -5.34
C VAL A 13 3.28 0.77 -5.24
N GLU A 14 4.23 0.24 -6.00
CA GLU A 14 5.61 0.74 -5.99
C GLU A 14 5.73 2.17 -6.54
N GLN A 15 5.03 2.48 -7.64
CA GLN A 15 4.97 3.85 -8.16
C GLN A 15 4.42 4.83 -7.12
N TRP A 16 3.36 4.44 -6.41
CA TRP A 16 2.80 5.27 -5.35
C TRP A 16 3.77 5.49 -4.19
N LEU A 17 4.52 4.46 -3.78
CA LEU A 17 5.54 4.56 -2.74
C LEU A 17 6.71 5.47 -3.14
N VAL A 18 7.14 5.42 -4.40
CA VAL A 18 8.16 6.33 -4.94
C VAL A 18 7.65 7.78 -4.95
N ALA A 19 6.37 8.00 -5.24
CA ALA A 19 5.75 9.32 -5.23
C ALA A 19 5.49 9.87 -3.81
N HIS A 20 5.43 9.00 -2.79
CA HIS A 20 5.12 9.36 -1.40
C HIS A 20 6.16 8.78 -0.42
N PRO A 21 7.45 9.15 -0.54
CA PRO A 21 8.51 8.61 0.31
C PRO A 21 8.29 8.91 1.80
N GLU A 22 7.57 9.99 2.13
CA GLU A 22 7.22 10.36 3.50
C GLU A 22 6.32 9.32 4.20
N ARG A 23 5.51 8.58 3.42
CA ARG A 23 4.63 7.51 3.92
C ARG A 23 5.41 6.23 4.25
N VAL A 24 6.61 6.08 3.69
CA VAL A 24 7.53 4.99 3.98
C VAL A 24 8.41 5.35 5.18
N GLY A 25 8.97 6.55 5.17
CA GLY A 25 9.96 6.98 6.16
C GLY A 25 9.42 7.23 7.56
N ASN A 26 8.20 7.76 7.71
CA ASN A 26 7.77 8.29 9.01
C ASN A 26 7.11 7.28 9.96
N ARG A 27 6.51 6.17 9.50
CA ARG A 27 5.54 5.43 10.34
C ARG A 27 5.54 3.91 10.25
N ARG A 28 6.41 3.30 9.43
CA ARG A 28 6.57 1.83 9.38
C ARG A 28 7.94 1.46 9.93
N ARG A 29 8.11 1.67 11.24
CA ARG A 29 9.37 1.43 11.97
C ARG A 29 9.79 -0.04 11.94
N LYS A 30 8.83 -0.97 11.76
CA LYS A 30 9.10 -2.40 11.61
C LYS A 30 8.99 -2.82 10.15
N PRO A 31 9.95 -3.61 9.63
CA PRO A 31 9.90 -4.12 8.26
C PRO A 31 8.68 -5.02 8.01
N GLU A 32 8.19 -5.70 9.06
CA GLU A 32 7.02 -6.59 8.99
C GLU A 32 5.72 -5.80 8.73
N ASP A 33 5.51 -4.67 9.41
CA ASP A 33 4.33 -3.81 9.19
C ASP A 33 4.32 -3.22 7.78
N PHE A 34 5.52 -2.87 7.27
CA PHE A 34 5.66 -2.43 5.89
C PHE A 34 5.31 -3.52 4.88
N LEU A 35 5.78 -4.75 5.12
CA LEU A 35 5.49 -5.89 4.25
C LEU A 35 4.00 -6.22 4.28
N ASN A 36 3.38 -6.30 5.46
CA ASN A 36 1.96 -6.57 5.64
C ASN A 36 1.09 -5.52 4.95
N TRP A 37 1.42 -4.24 5.11
CA TRP A 37 0.75 -3.17 4.39
C TRP A 37 0.90 -3.32 2.88
N LYS A 38 2.10 -3.64 2.38
CA LYS A 38 2.35 -3.77 0.94
C LYS A 38 1.52 -4.90 0.34
N LEU A 39 1.42 -6.03 1.05
CA LEU A 39 0.58 -7.16 0.65
C LEU A 39 -0.91 -6.80 0.63
N ALA A 40 -1.39 -6.09 1.67
CA ALA A 40 -2.77 -5.62 1.72
C ALA A 40 -3.08 -4.63 0.58
N ALA A 41 -2.17 -3.69 0.32
CA ALA A 41 -2.27 -2.72 -0.78
C ALA A 41 -2.34 -3.40 -2.15
N ILE A 42 -1.46 -4.37 -2.42
CA ILE A 42 -1.47 -5.14 -3.67
C ILE A 42 -2.81 -5.86 -3.83
N ARG A 43 -3.31 -6.49 -2.76
CA ARG A 43 -4.59 -7.18 -2.79
C ARG A 43 -5.75 -6.24 -3.07
N SER A 44 -5.84 -5.11 -2.37
CA SER A 44 -6.90 -4.12 -2.57
C SER A 44 -6.86 -3.46 -3.94
N VAL A 45 -5.68 -3.19 -4.50
CA VAL A 45 -5.53 -2.65 -5.87
C VAL A 45 -5.92 -3.70 -6.91
N ARG A 46 -5.62 -4.98 -6.66
CA ARG A 46 -5.97 -6.09 -7.56
C ARG A 46 -7.48 -6.35 -7.59
N GLU A 47 -8.14 -6.26 -6.44
CA GLU A 47 -9.59 -6.51 -6.28
C GLU A 47 -10.44 -5.25 -6.55
N GLY A 48 -9.84 -4.07 -6.47
CA GLY A 48 -10.50 -2.78 -6.62
C GLY A 48 -10.51 -2.23 -8.05
N ASN A 49 -11.08 -1.03 -8.19
CA ASN A 49 -11.11 -0.32 -9.46
C ASN A 49 -9.73 0.30 -9.77
N PRO A 50 -9.14 0.05 -10.96
CA PRO A 50 -7.84 0.61 -11.34
C PRO A 50 -7.79 2.14 -11.40
N TYR A 51 -8.94 2.83 -11.48
CA TYR A 51 -8.99 4.30 -11.45
C TYR A 51 -8.91 4.89 -10.02
N ASP A 52 -9.17 4.10 -8.99
CA ASP A 52 -9.23 4.54 -7.58
C ASP A 52 -7.97 4.18 -6.78
N VAL A 53 -6.92 3.73 -7.46
CA VAL A 53 -5.69 3.21 -6.84
C VAL A 53 -5.06 4.21 -5.88
N GLY A 54 -5.00 5.49 -6.26
CA GLY A 54 -4.46 6.53 -5.39
C GLY A 54 -5.23 6.68 -4.08
N ASP A 55 -6.56 6.66 -4.13
CA ASP A 55 -7.43 6.77 -2.95
C ASP A 55 -7.39 5.51 -2.09
N ILE A 56 -7.37 4.32 -2.70
CA ILE A 56 -7.21 3.04 -1.99
C ILE A 56 -5.91 3.05 -1.18
N LEU A 57 -4.80 3.42 -1.81
CA LEU A 57 -3.48 3.42 -1.16
C LEU A 57 -3.37 4.51 -0.09
N ARG A 58 -3.94 5.69 -0.34
CA ARG A 58 -4.01 6.78 0.66
C ARG A 58 -4.81 6.36 1.89
N ARG A 59 -5.98 5.74 1.70
CA ARG A 59 -6.84 5.27 2.79
C ARG A 59 -6.15 4.18 3.61
N LEU A 60 -5.55 3.18 2.94
CA LEU A 60 -4.82 2.11 3.61
C LEU A 60 -3.60 2.62 4.38
N ALA A 61 -2.85 3.58 3.81
CA ALA A 61 -1.76 4.23 4.53
C ALA A 61 -2.30 4.95 5.78
N THR A 62 -3.33 5.78 5.62
CA THR A 62 -3.93 6.53 6.73
C THR A 62 -4.45 5.63 7.85
N GLN A 63 -5.10 4.51 7.51
CA GLN A 63 -5.58 3.54 8.48
C GLN A 63 -4.44 2.88 9.25
N ALA A 64 -3.40 2.43 8.54
CA ALA A 64 -2.21 1.85 9.17
C ALA A 64 -1.49 2.87 10.08
N GLU A 65 -1.55 4.16 9.73
CA GLU A 65 -0.98 5.24 10.53
C GLU A 65 -1.83 5.59 11.77
N GLY A 66 -3.16 5.52 11.66
CA GLY A 66 -4.09 5.74 12.78
C GLY A 66 -4.03 4.64 13.82
N SER A 67 -3.99 3.37 13.38
CA SER A 67 -3.84 2.22 14.29
C SER A 67 -2.50 2.18 15.03
N ALA A 68 -1.47 2.89 14.55
CA ALA A 68 -0.18 3.00 15.24
C ALA A 68 -0.16 4.05 16.38
N MET A 69 -1.26 4.79 16.57
CA MET A 69 -1.39 5.84 17.59
C MET A 69 -2.18 5.38 18.82
N GLU A 70 -2.62 4.11 18.85
CA GLU A 70 -3.41 3.50 19.94
C GLU A 70 -2.61 2.49 20.81
N ASP A 71 -1.28 2.46 20.69
CA ASP A 71 -0.39 1.60 21.51
C ASP A 71 0.59 2.44 22.35
#